data_AF-A0A961E494-F1
#
_entry.id   AF-A0A961E494-F1
#
_cell.length_a   1.000
_cell.length_b   1.000
_cell.length_c   1.000
_cell.angle_alpha   90.00
_cell.angle_beta   90.00
_cell.angle_gamma   90.00
#
_symmetry.space_group_name_H-M   'P 1'
#
loop_
_entity.id
_entity.type
_entity.pdbx_description
1 polymer ?
#
loop_
_entity_poly.entity_id
_entity_poly.type
_entity_poly.pdbx_seq_one_letter_code
_entity_poly.pdbx_strand_id
1 'polypeptide(L)'
;RAYAEQILAEHHVPPMPEGLGGPTIAPGLGVDQMGPAQVDQALQHPVSMLVNALGPPPDYAVDAAHSKGVLVGALCGSPRHAERNVERGVDVLIAQGTEAGGHCGEISTMVLVPEVVDAVPADVPVLAAGGIGRGRQMAAAMALGAQGAWTGSIWLTVAESDTRPWVVENLLAASWTDTVRSRAMTGKPARQLRTAWTEAWESSE
;
A
#
# COMPACT_ATOMS: atom_id res chain seq x y z
N ARG A 1 12.26 -17.79 17.06
CA ARG A 1 11.87 -17.19 18.37
C ARG A 1 13.09 -16.68 19.12
N ALA A 2 14.07 -17.53 19.47
CA ALA A 2 15.32 -17.11 20.11
C ALA A 2 16.06 -15.98 19.35
N TYR A 3 16.18 -16.06 18.02
CA TYR A 3 16.76 -15.00 17.20
C TYR A 3 16.08 -13.63 17.40
N ALA A 4 14.74 -13.60 17.33
CA ALA A 4 13.99 -12.36 17.54
C ALA A 4 14.13 -11.84 18.98
N GLU A 5 14.12 -12.72 19.98
CA GLU A 5 14.33 -12.36 21.39
C GLU A 5 15.73 -11.76 21.63
N GLN A 6 16.76 -12.30 20.97
CA GLN A 6 18.12 -11.76 21.00
C GLN A 6 18.19 -10.35 20.43
N ILE A 7 17.67 -10.12 19.22
CA ILE A 7 17.66 -8.79 18.57
C ILE A 7 16.93 -7.77 19.44
N LEU A 8 15.77 -8.14 20.02
CA LEU A 8 15.04 -7.26 20.92
C LEU A 8 15.86 -6.89 22.17
N ALA A 9 16.58 -7.85 22.74
CA ALA A 9 17.43 -7.62 23.91
C ALA A 9 18.64 -6.71 23.58
N GLU A 10 19.30 -6.91 22.43
CA GLU A 10 20.41 -6.07 21.95
C GLU A 10 20.00 -4.61 21.76
N HIS A 11 18.75 -4.37 21.34
CA HIS A 11 18.19 -3.03 21.16
C HIS A 11 17.41 -2.51 22.38
N HIS A 12 17.53 -3.18 23.53
CA HIS A 12 16.89 -2.77 24.80
C HIS A 12 15.36 -2.59 24.70
N VAL A 13 14.71 -3.37 23.84
CA VAL A 13 13.25 -3.36 23.71
C VAL A 13 12.65 -4.08 24.92
N PRO A 14 11.76 -3.42 25.69
CA PRO A 14 11.16 -4.04 26.86
C PRO A 14 10.31 -5.27 26.48
N PRO A 15 10.22 -6.29 27.36
CA PRO A 15 9.36 -7.44 27.10
C PRO A 15 7.91 -7.01 26.96
N MET A 16 7.16 -7.74 26.14
CA MET A 16 5.72 -7.53 26.00
C MET A 16 5.04 -7.67 27.38
N PRO A 17 4.19 -6.70 27.79
CA PRO A 17 3.43 -6.80 29.03
C PRO A 17 2.55 -8.06 29.07
N GLU A 18 2.42 -8.65 30.25
CA GLU A 18 1.52 -9.80 30.47
C GLU A 18 0.08 -9.45 30.04
N GLY A 19 -0.58 -10.37 29.34
CA GLY A 19 -1.96 -10.19 28.86
C GLY A 19 -2.10 -9.47 27.51
N LEU A 20 -1.02 -8.92 26.93
CA LEU A 20 -1.01 -8.36 25.57
C LEU A 20 -0.56 -9.37 24.48
N GLY A 21 -0.38 -10.64 24.85
CA GLY A 21 -0.01 -11.71 23.92
C GLY A 21 -1.20 -12.24 23.15
N GLY A 22 -1.10 -12.26 21.82
CA GLY A 22 -2.09 -12.86 20.92
C GLY A 22 -1.63 -12.76 19.45
N PRO A 23 -2.27 -13.50 18.53
CA PRO A 23 -1.99 -13.33 17.10
C PRO A 23 -2.26 -11.88 16.72
N THR A 24 -1.23 -11.16 16.29
CA THR A 24 -1.41 -9.85 15.67
C THR A 24 -1.92 -10.09 14.26
N ILE A 25 -3.22 -9.86 14.03
CA ILE A 25 -3.76 -9.83 12.68
C ILE A 25 -3.29 -8.51 12.08
N ALA A 26 -2.34 -8.57 11.15
CA ALA A 26 -1.95 -7.42 10.36
C ALA A 26 -3.17 -6.95 9.54
N PRO A 27 -3.70 -5.73 9.77
CA PRO A 27 -4.83 -5.21 9.02
C PRO A 27 -4.53 -5.24 7.52
N GLY A 28 -5.45 -5.76 6.71
CA GLY A 28 -5.29 -5.83 5.26
C GLY A 28 -4.51 -7.05 4.73
N LEU A 29 -4.02 -7.97 5.58
CA LEU A 29 -3.37 -9.21 5.14
C LEU A 29 -4.22 -10.48 5.32
N GLY A 30 -5.38 -10.40 5.97
CA GLY A 30 -6.33 -11.51 6.20
C GLY A 30 -7.46 -11.57 5.16
N VAL A 31 -7.14 -11.34 3.89
CA VAL A 31 -8.11 -11.08 2.80
C VAL A 31 -8.99 -12.29 2.45
N ASP A 32 -8.59 -13.52 2.80
CA ASP A 32 -9.26 -14.75 2.37
C ASP A 32 -10.44 -15.17 3.28
N GLN A 33 -10.33 -14.99 4.61
CA GLN A 33 -11.37 -15.42 5.56
C GLN A 33 -12.35 -14.30 5.94
N MET A 34 -11.87 -13.05 6.00
CA MET A 34 -12.66 -11.91 6.46
C MET A 34 -13.06 -10.95 5.32
N GLY A 35 -12.49 -11.12 4.13
CA GLY A 35 -12.71 -10.23 2.98
C GLY A 35 -14.19 -9.99 2.66
N PRO A 36 -15.01 -11.04 2.49
CA PRO A 36 -16.43 -10.86 2.19
C PRO A 36 -17.18 -10.07 3.27
N ALA A 37 -16.98 -10.41 4.54
CA ALA A 37 -17.62 -9.71 5.65
C ALA A 37 -17.17 -8.24 5.76
N GLN A 38 -15.92 -7.94 5.43
CA GLN A 38 -15.41 -6.55 5.40
C GLN A 38 -16.03 -5.75 4.25
N VAL A 39 -16.18 -6.34 3.07
CA VAL A 39 -16.86 -5.71 1.92
C VAL A 39 -18.32 -5.44 2.26
N ASP A 40 -19.03 -6.45 2.78
CA ASP A 40 -20.43 -6.33 3.18
C ASP A 40 -20.63 -5.21 4.21
N GLN A 41 -19.75 -5.15 5.21
CA GLN A 41 -19.79 -4.11 6.25
C GLN A 41 -19.50 -2.72 5.68
N ALA A 42 -18.47 -2.57 4.84
CA ALA A 42 -18.14 -1.29 4.22
C ALA A 42 -19.33 -0.75 3.39
N LEU A 43 -20.01 -1.65 2.67
CA LEU A 43 -21.16 -1.32 1.83
C LEU A 43 -22.46 -1.07 2.62
N GLN A 44 -22.46 -1.14 3.95
CA GLN A 44 -23.56 -0.63 4.79
C GLN A 44 -23.47 0.89 5.01
N HIS A 45 -22.31 1.48 4.70
CA HIS A 45 -22.06 2.90 4.81
C HIS A 45 -22.14 3.57 3.42
N PRO A 46 -22.35 4.89 3.35
CA PRO A 46 -22.42 5.62 2.09
C PRO A 46 -21.01 5.86 1.50
N VAL A 47 -20.30 4.78 1.20
CA VAL A 47 -18.98 4.83 0.56
C VAL A 47 -19.13 5.13 -0.93
N SER A 48 -18.30 6.00 -1.47
CA SER A 48 -18.30 6.30 -2.91
C SER A 48 -17.48 5.30 -3.73
N MET A 49 -16.55 4.59 -3.07
CA MET A 49 -15.59 3.73 -3.74
C MET A 49 -15.05 2.64 -2.81
N LEU A 50 -14.86 1.43 -3.34
CA LEU A 50 -14.06 0.37 -2.74
C LEU A 50 -12.74 0.23 -3.51
N VAL A 51 -11.61 0.12 -2.81
CA VAL A 51 -10.30 -0.01 -3.44
C VAL A 51 -9.64 -1.32 -3.03
N ASN A 52 -9.35 -2.16 -4.02
CA ASN A 52 -8.66 -3.43 -3.81
C ASN A 52 -7.14 -3.27 -3.90
N ALA A 53 -6.43 -3.91 -2.99
CA ALA A 53 -4.97 -3.98 -2.97
C ALA A 53 -4.50 -5.44 -3.06
N LEU A 54 -3.23 -5.64 -3.44
CA LEU A 54 -2.56 -6.94 -3.44
C LEU A 54 -3.19 -8.01 -4.35
N GLY A 55 -3.70 -7.60 -5.51
CA GLY A 55 -4.19 -8.51 -6.57
C GLY A 55 -5.37 -7.91 -7.31
N PRO A 56 -5.95 -8.65 -8.27
CA PRO A 56 -7.25 -8.30 -8.84
C PRO A 56 -8.35 -8.40 -7.77
N PRO A 57 -9.38 -7.53 -7.80
CA PRO A 57 -10.52 -7.67 -6.92
C PRO A 57 -11.26 -8.99 -7.22
N PRO A 58 -11.78 -9.67 -6.20
CA PRO A 58 -12.62 -10.85 -6.40
C PRO A 58 -13.99 -10.45 -6.95
N ASP A 59 -14.58 -11.29 -7.81
CA ASP A 59 -15.84 -10.98 -8.53
C ASP A 59 -16.98 -10.57 -7.59
N TYR A 60 -17.13 -11.28 -6.46
CA TYR A 60 -18.17 -10.96 -5.48
C TYR A 60 -18.09 -9.51 -4.97
N ALA A 61 -16.87 -8.95 -4.83
CA ALA A 61 -16.68 -7.61 -4.30
C ALA A 61 -17.02 -6.55 -5.35
N VAL A 62 -16.68 -6.83 -6.62
CA VAL A 62 -17.04 -5.97 -7.75
C VAL A 62 -18.55 -5.94 -7.93
N ASP A 63 -19.18 -7.12 -8.02
CA ASP A 63 -20.62 -7.26 -8.19
C ASP A 63 -21.39 -6.57 -7.05
N ALA A 64 -20.97 -6.78 -5.80
CA ALA A 64 -21.60 -6.16 -4.64
C ALA A 64 -21.49 -4.63 -4.66
N ALA A 65 -20.32 -4.08 -5.01
CA ALA A 65 -20.11 -2.64 -5.12
C ALA A 65 -20.97 -2.01 -6.22
N HIS A 66 -20.89 -2.56 -7.43
CA HIS A 66 -21.64 -2.07 -8.59
C HIS A 66 -23.15 -2.17 -8.41
N SER A 67 -23.65 -3.22 -7.75
CA SER A 67 -25.09 -3.34 -7.42
C SER A 67 -25.63 -2.20 -6.55
N LYS A 68 -24.74 -1.50 -5.83
CA LYS A 68 -25.04 -0.35 -4.98
C LYS A 68 -24.61 0.98 -5.60
N GLY A 69 -24.13 0.99 -6.84
CA GLY A 69 -23.59 2.18 -7.50
C GLY A 69 -22.28 2.70 -6.90
N VAL A 70 -21.53 1.83 -6.22
CA VAL A 70 -20.22 2.14 -5.62
C VAL A 70 -19.13 1.79 -6.63
N LEU A 71 -18.19 2.72 -6.85
CA LEU A 71 -17.07 2.51 -7.78
C LEU A 71 -16.04 1.53 -7.20
N VAL A 72 -15.33 0.83 -8.06
CA VAL A 72 -14.24 -0.08 -7.69
C VAL A 72 -12.93 0.45 -8.23
N GLY A 73 -11.93 0.58 -7.37
CA GLY A 73 -10.55 0.83 -7.77
C GLY A 73 -9.65 -0.33 -7.47
N ALA A 74 -8.50 -0.38 -8.16
CA ALA A 74 -7.47 -1.35 -7.84
C ALA A 74 -6.06 -0.80 -8.06
N LEU A 75 -5.15 -1.17 -7.16
CA LEU A 75 -3.73 -0.89 -7.33
C LEU A 75 -3.13 -1.84 -8.36
N CYS A 76 -2.27 -1.30 -9.22
CA CYS A 76 -1.47 -2.06 -10.17
C CYS A 76 0.00 -1.62 -10.10
N GLY A 77 0.89 -2.60 -10.21
CA GLY A 77 2.35 -2.41 -10.22
C GLY A 77 3.00 -2.81 -11.55
N SER A 78 2.18 -3.11 -12.57
CA SER A 78 2.58 -3.43 -13.94
C SER A 78 1.41 -3.22 -14.90
N PRO A 79 1.67 -3.00 -16.21
CA PRO A 79 0.63 -2.90 -17.23
C PRO A 79 -0.29 -4.13 -17.26
N ARG A 80 0.30 -5.32 -17.18
CA ARG A 80 -0.46 -6.59 -17.10
C ARG A 80 -1.43 -6.66 -15.92
N HIS A 81 -1.06 -6.07 -14.77
CA HIS A 81 -1.99 -5.99 -13.64
C HIS A 81 -3.14 -5.02 -13.93
N ALA A 82 -2.87 -3.92 -14.63
CA ALA A 82 -3.87 -2.94 -15.01
C ALA A 82 -4.90 -3.53 -15.99
N GLU A 83 -4.44 -4.19 -17.07
CA GLU A 83 -5.29 -4.88 -18.04
C GLU A 83 -6.22 -5.87 -17.33
N ARG A 84 -5.67 -6.73 -16.45
CA ARG A 84 -6.46 -7.71 -15.71
C ARG A 84 -7.44 -7.09 -14.71
N ASN A 85 -7.12 -5.92 -14.16
CA ASN A 85 -8.06 -5.19 -13.30
C ASN A 85 -9.23 -4.65 -14.12
N VAL A 86 -8.97 -4.11 -15.31
CA VAL A 86 -10.02 -3.65 -16.24
C VAL A 86 -10.92 -4.80 -16.68
N GLU A 87 -10.34 -5.96 -17.02
CA GLU A 87 -11.11 -7.18 -17.33
C GLU A 87 -12.03 -7.63 -16.19
N ARG A 88 -11.73 -7.26 -14.94
CA ARG A 88 -12.52 -7.54 -13.75
C ARG A 88 -13.55 -6.45 -13.41
N GLY A 89 -13.70 -5.43 -14.24
CA GLY A 89 -14.66 -4.34 -14.02
C GLY A 89 -14.18 -3.27 -13.05
N VAL A 90 -12.86 -3.06 -12.90
CA VAL A 90 -12.33 -1.93 -12.13
C VAL A 90 -12.60 -0.62 -12.87
N ASP A 91 -13.19 0.35 -12.16
CA ASP A 91 -13.54 1.67 -12.68
C ASP A 91 -12.38 2.68 -12.62
N VAL A 92 -11.44 2.52 -11.68
CA VAL A 92 -10.30 3.43 -11.50
C VAL A 92 -9.03 2.67 -11.16
N LEU A 93 -7.94 2.94 -11.89
CA LEU A 93 -6.65 2.31 -11.65
C LEU A 93 -5.75 3.19 -10.80
N ILE A 94 -4.97 2.57 -9.90
CA ILE A 94 -3.93 3.23 -9.13
C ILE A 94 -2.57 2.63 -9.52
N ALA A 95 -1.85 3.31 -10.41
CA ALA A 95 -0.53 2.89 -10.89
C ALA A 95 0.55 3.21 -9.84
N GLN A 96 0.90 2.21 -9.03
CA GLN A 96 1.78 2.37 -7.86
C GLN A 96 3.21 1.91 -8.16
N GLY A 97 4.11 2.89 -8.30
CA GLY A 97 5.54 2.64 -8.48
C GLY A 97 6.28 2.20 -7.21
N THR A 98 7.50 1.71 -7.39
CA THR A 98 8.39 1.17 -6.35
C THR A 98 8.83 2.18 -5.28
N GLU A 99 8.59 3.47 -5.53
CA GLU A 99 8.80 4.58 -4.60
C GLU A 99 7.73 4.66 -3.50
N ALA A 100 6.60 3.96 -3.65
CA ALA A 100 5.54 3.92 -2.63
C ALA A 100 6.01 3.21 -1.34
N GLY A 101 5.45 3.63 -0.20
CA GLY A 101 5.58 2.90 1.06
C GLY A 101 4.71 1.64 1.09
N GLY A 102 5.07 0.65 1.91
CA GLY A 102 4.36 -0.62 2.01
C GLY A 102 4.65 -1.55 0.84
N HIS A 103 3.77 -2.53 0.61
CA HIS A 103 3.91 -3.47 -0.51
C HIS A 103 3.71 -2.76 -1.83
N CYS A 104 4.70 -2.85 -2.72
CA CYS A 104 4.69 -2.21 -4.02
C CYS A 104 5.34 -3.11 -5.08
N GLY A 105 5.05 -2.81 -6.35
CA GLY A 105 5.72 -3.42 -7.50
C GLY A 105 7.22 -3.07 -7.58
N GLU A 106 7.87 -3.53 -8.64
CA GLU A 106 9.30 -3.29 -8.88
C GLU A 106 9.56 -2.13 -9.85
N ILE A 107 8.58 -1.76 -10.67
CA ILE A 107 8.69 -0.71 -11.68
C ILE A 107 8.59 0.66 -11.01
N SER A 108 9.49 1.60 -11.37
CA SER A 108 9.47 2.97 -10.86
C SER A 108 8.29 3.77 -11.42
N THR A 109 7.78 4.75 -10.66
CA THR A 109 6.62 5.57 -11.06
C THR A 109 6.82 6.25 -12.42
N MET A 110 8.03 6.74 -12.72
CA MET A 110 8.35 7.38 -14.00
C MET A 110 8.13 6.45 -15.21
N VAL A 111 8.41 5.15 -15.03
CA VAL A 111 8.25 4.14 -16.09
C VAL A 111 6.85 3.54 -16.05
N LEU A 112 6.33 3.25 -14.86
CA LEU A 112 5.06 2.54 -14.67
C LEU A 112 3.86 3.34 -15.17
N VAL A 113 3.79 4.63 -14.84
CA VAL A 113 2.60 5.44 -15.10
C VAL A 113 2.25 5.50 -16.59
N PRO A 114 3.14 5.92 -17.51
CA PRO A 114 2.80 5.98 -18.93
C PRO A 114 2.46 4.60 -19.50
N GLU A 115 3.21 3.56 -19.12
CA GLU A 115 2.96 2.18 -19.58
C GLU A 115 1.59 1.66 -19.13
N VAL A 116 1.12 2.02 -17.94
CA VAL A 116 -0.23 1.66 -17.48
C VAL A 116 -1.30 2.46 -18.22
N VAL A 117 -1.07 3.76 -18.44
CA VAL A 117 -2.01 4.63 -19.18
C VAL A 117 -2.21 4.13 -20.61
N ASP A 118 -1.12 3.75 -21.29
CA ASP A 118 -1.17 3.29 -22.68
C ASP A 118 -1.76 1.88 -22.83
N ALA A 119 -1.72 1.06 -21.78
CA ALA A 119 -2.19 -0.33 -21.81
C ALA A 119 -3.70 -0.50 -21.59
N VAL A 120 -4.42 0.54 -21.16
CA VAL A 120 -5.82 0.44 -20.75
C VAL A 120 -6.74 1.30 -21.61
N PRO A 121 -8.06 1.02 -21.67
CA PRO A 121 -9.00 1.85 -22.40
C PRO A 121 -8.97 3.30 -21.94
N ALA A 122 -9.10 4.24 -22.89
CA ALA A 122 -8.95 5.68 -22.63
C ALA A 122 -10.00 6.26 -21.67
N ASP A 123 -11.12 5.56 -21.46
CA ASP A 123 -12.18 5.91 -20.53
C ASP A 123 -11.93 5.38 -19.10
N VAL A 124 -10.90 4.56 -18.88
CA VAL A 124 -10.50 4.12 -17.54
C VAL A 124 -9.49 5.11 -16.94
N PRO A 125 -9.86 5.91 -15.92
CA PRO A 125 -8.94 6.83 -15.27
C PRO A 125 -7.82 6.11 -14.51
N VAL A 126 -6.61 6.64 -14.64
CA VAL A 126 -5.40 6.18 -13.96
C VAL A 126 -4.90 7.26 -13.00
N LEU A 127 -4.77 6.91 -11.72
CA LEU A 127 -4.13 7.72 -10.70
C LEU A 127 -2.69 7.26 -10.50
N ALA A 128 -1.73 8.17 -10.60
CA ALA A 128 -0.34 7.86 -10.31
C ALA A 128 -0.10 7.72 -8.80
N ALA A 129 0.69 6.74 -8.38
CA ALA A 129 1.12 6.56 -7.00
C ALA A 129 2.61 6.21 -6.93
N GLY A 130 3.21 6.53 -5.78
CA GLY A 130 4.64 6.32 -5.51
C GLY A 130 5.42 7.64 -5.48
N GLY A 131 5.91 8.00 -4.29
CA GLY A 131 6.75 9.19 -4.10
C GLY A 131 6.09 10.56 -4.34
N ILE A 132 4.75 10.64 -4.47
CA ILE A 132 4.04 11.90 -4.72
C ILE A 132 3.60 12.53 -3.39
N GLY A 133 4.08 13.74 -3.10
CA GLY A 133 3.69 14.52 -1.93
C GLY A 133 3.75 16.04 -2.11
N ARG A 134 4.09 16.53 -3.30
CA ARG A 134 4.22 17.96 -3.62
C ARG A 134 3.66 18.27 -5.00
N GLY A 135 3.26 19.52 -5.22
CA GLY A 135 2.64 19.98 -6.47
C GLY A 135 3.47 19.65 -7.73
N ARG A 136 4.80 19.78 -7.69
CA ARG A 136 5.66 19.43 -8.84
C ARG A 136 5.63 17.94 -9.20
N GLN A 137 5.45 17.05 -8.21
CA GLN A 137 5.35 15.61 -8.43
C GLN A 137 3.97 15.26 -9.00
N MET A 138 2.91 15.91 -8.52
CA MET A 138 1.58 15.82 -9.12
C MET A 138 1.60 16.30 -10.57
N ALA A 139 2.22 17.45 -10.86
CA ALA A 139 2.34 17.98 -12.22
C ALA A 139 3.09 17.01 -13.14
N ALA A 140 4.17 16.39 -12.66
CA ALA A 140 4.88 15.36 -13.41
C ALA A 140 4.00 14.12 -13.68
N ALA A 141 3.22 13.66 -12.69
CA ALA A 141 2.29 12.56 -12.88
C ALA A 141 1.24 12.85 -13.96
N MET A 142 0.67 14.05 -13.96
CA MET A 142 -0.29 14.46 -15.01
C MET A 142 0.38 14.54 -16.39
N ALA A 143 1.63 15.02 -16.44
CA ALA A 143 2.40 15.07 -17.69
C ALA A 143 2.73 13.67 -18.25
N LEU A 144 2.78 12.65 -17.39
CA LEU A 144 2.93 11.24 -17.77
C LEU A 144 1.61 10.59 -18.21
N GLY A 145 0.51 11.35 -18.28
CA GLY A 145 -0.79 10.88 -18.78
C GLY A 145 -1.80 10.47 -17.70
N ALA A 146 -1.43 10.49 -16.41
CA ALA A 146 -2.37 10.19 -15.33
C ALA A 146 -3.42 11.30 -15.15
N GLN A 147 -4.64 10.92 -14.76
CA GLN A 147 -5.75 11.86 -14.48
C GLN A 147 -5.69 12.42 -13.05
N GLY A 148 -4.77 11.94 -12.22
CA GLY A 148 -4.54 12.44 -10.88
C GLY A 148 -3.45 11.68 -10.16
N ALA A 149 -3.37 11.86 -8.83
CA ALA A 149 -2.44 11.12 -7.99
C ALA A 149 -3.13 10.55 -6.75
N TRP A 150 -2.68 9.36 -6.36
CA TRP A 150 -3.03 8.69 -5.13
C TRP A 150 -1.84 8.76 -4.17
N THR A 151 -2.07 9.28 -2.97
CA THR A 151 -1.02 9.56 -1.97
C THR A 151 -1.25 8.72 -0.72
N GLY A 152 -0.16 8.24 -0.12
CA GLY A 152 -0.19 7.34 1.04
C GLY A 152 0.63 7.90 2.20
N SER A 153 1.94 7.69 2.18
CA SER A 153 2.84 8.00 3.32
C SER A 153 2.76 9.44 3.84
N ILE A 154 2.36 10.41 3.00
CA ILE A 154 2.19 11.82 3.44
C ILE A 154 1.14 11.96 4.55
N TRP A 155 0.08 11.14 4.52
CA TRP A 155 -1.01 11.15 5.50
C TRP A 155 -0.62 10.54 6.85
N LEU A 156 0.54 9.90 6.96
CA LEU A 156 1.03 9.36 8.23
C LEU A 156 1.56 10.45 9.17
N THR A 157 1.75 11.66 8.67
CA THR A 157 2.37 12.78 9.42
C THR A 157 1.43 13.97 9.64
N VAL A 158 0.16 13.84 9.25
CA VAL A 158 -0.85 14.88 9.48
C VAL A 158 -1.38 14.82 10.92
N ALA A 159 -1.91 15.94 11.41
CA ALA A 159 -2.35 16.08 12.80
C ALA A 159 -3.49 15.11 13.18
N GLU A 160 -4.33 14.76 12.22
CA GLU A 160 -5.47 13.85 12.37
C GLU A 160 -5.09 12.37 12.27
N SER A 161 -3.82 12.06 12.00
CA SER A 161 -3.35 10.67 11.89
C SER A 161 -3.30 10.00 13.25
N ASP A 162 -3.86 8.80 13.38
CA ASP A 162 -3.69 7.94 14.58
C ASP A 162 -2.33 7.21 14.59
N THR A 163 -1.35 7.75 13.86
CA THR A 163 0.01 7.23 13.82
C THR A 163 0.71 7.56 15.13
N ARG A 164 1.28 6.52 15.75
CA ARG A 164 2.00 6.63 17.03
C ARG A 164 3.05 7.75 16.98
N PRO A 165 3.16 8.62 18.01
CA PRO A 165 4.05 9.80 17.97
C PRO A 165 5.50 9.48 17.59
N TRP A 166 6.07 8.42 18.16
CA TRP A 166 7.45 8.02 17.84
C TRP A 166 7.63 7.53 16.40
N VAL A 167 6.58 7.01 15.76
CA VAL A 167 6.61 6.67 14.33
C VAL A 167 6.59 7.95 13.49
N VAL A 168 5.78 8.94 13.88
CA VAL A 168 5.77 10.26 13.22
C VAL A 168 7.14 10.93 13.33
N GLU A 169 7.75 10.93 14.52
CA GLU A 169 9.11 11.46 14.73
C GLU A 169 10.13 10.80 13.81
N ASN A 170 10.11 9.46 13.71
CA ASN A 170 10.99 8.72 12.81
C ASN A 170 10.75 9.07 11.33
N LEU A 171 9.49 9.20 10.90
CA LEU A 171 9.13 9.58 9.53
C LEU A 171 9.59 11.00 9.20
N LEU A 172 9.50 11.94 10.15
CA LEU A 172 9.94 13.33 9.98
C LEU A 172 11.47 13.49 9.99
N ALA A 173 12.17 12.64 10.76
CA ALA A 173 13.63 12.63 10.82
C ALA A 173 14.28 11.94 9.60
N ALA A 174 13.54 11.06 8.92
CA ALA A 174 14.05 10.27 7.80
C ALA A 174 14.37 11.11 6.55
N SER A 175 15.45 10.75 5.87
CA SER A 175 15.86 11.23 4.56
C SER A 175 15.55 10.21 3.45
N TRP A 176 15.80 10.58 2.20
CA TRP A 176 15.53 9.75 1.02
C TRP A 176 16.30 8.41 1.01
N THR A 177 17.41 8.32 1.74
CA THR A 177 18.25 7.11 1.90
C THR A 177 17.77 6.17 3.00
N ASP A 178 16.87 6.62 3.87
CA ASP A 178 16.52 5.92 5.10
C ASP A 178 15.35 4.95 4.91
N THR A 179 14.92 4.74 3.67
CA THR A 179 13.95 3.70 3.32
C THR A 179 14.65 2.51 2.65
N VAL A 180 14.15 1.32 2.94
CA VAL A 180 14.61 0.06 2.34
C VAL A 180 13.41 -0.72 1.84
N ARG A 181 13.57 -1.44 0.73
CA ARG A 181 12.64 -2.50 0.35
C ARG A 181 13.12 -3.80 0.99
N SER A 182 12.35 -4.32 1.93
CA SER A 182 12.71 -5.53 2.67
C SER A 182 11.50 -6.47 2.77
N ARG A 183 11.78 -7.76 3.02
CA ARG A 183 10.77 -8.78 3.28
C ARG A 183 10.46 -8.95 4.77
N ALA A 184 11.13 -8.18 5.64
CA ALA A 184 11.09 -8.34 7.10
C ALA A 184 9.70 -8.18 7.75
N MET A 185 8.72 -7.56 7.09
CA MET A 185 7.36 -7.39 7.63
C MET A 185 6.46 -8.61 7.41
N THR A 186 6.41 -9.14 6.19
CA THR A 186 5.39 -10.12 5.78
C THR A 186 5.93 -11.24 4.89
N GLY A 187 7.23 -11.25 4.58
CA GLY A 187 7.85 -12.10 3.55
C GLY A 187 7.72 -11.57 2.12
N LYS A 188 6.79 -10.65 1.86
CA LYS A 188 6.66 -9.94 0.57
C LYS A 188 7.46 -8.62 0.63
N PRO A 189 8.07 -8.17 -0.48
CA PRO A 189 8.79 -6.91 -0.51
C PRO A 189 7.87 -5.74 -0.13
N ALA A 190 8.27 -4.97 0.87
CA ALA A 190 7.62 -3.74 1.27
C ALA A 190 8.67 -2.64 1.50
N ARG A 191 8.37 -1.42 1.08
CA ARG A 191 9.19 -0.25 1.42
C ARG A 191 8.83 0.27 2.80
N GLN A 192 9.82 0.38 3.65
CA GLN A 192 9.68 0.83 5.03
C GLN A 192 10.92 1.61 5.46
N LEU A 193 10.85 2.27 6.61
CA LEU A 193 12.04 2.87 7.22
C LEU A 193 13.05 1.75 7.55
N ARG A 194 14.31 2.02 7.27
CA ARG A 194 15.43 1.20 7.72
C ARG A 194 15.47 1.26 9.24
N THR A 195 15.50 0.09 9.83
CA THR A 195 15.61 -0.12 11.27
C THR A 195 16.61 -1.23 11.52
N ALA A 196 17.09 -1.34 12.76
CA ALA A 196 17.89 -2.47 13.19
C ALA A 196 17.23 -3.82 12.86
N TRP A 197 15.89 -3.91 12.95
CA TRP A 197 15.14 -5.10 12.55
C TRP A 197 15.30 -5.44 11.07
N THR A 198 15.19 -4.44 10.18
CA THR A 198 15.41 -4.67 8.75
C THR A 198 16.85 -5.03 8.42
N GLU A 199 17.82 -4.50 9.15
CA GLU A 199 19.23 -4.81 8.95
C GLU A 199 19.56 -6.23 9.40
N ALA A 200 19.06 -6.63 10.57
CA ALA A 200 19.18 -8.00 11.07
C ALA A 200 18.57 -9.01 10.08
N TRP A 201 17.38 -8.72 9.55
CA TRP A 201 16.69 -9.59 8.59
C TRP A 201 17.46 -9.79 7.27
N GLU A 202 18.13 -8.75 6.78
CA GLU A 202 18.92 -8.82 5.54
C GLU A 202 20.36 -9.32 5.79
N SER A 203 20.78 -9.46 7.05
CA SER A 203 22.09 -10.00 7.39
C SER A 203 22.17 -11.48 7.04
N SER A 204 23.33 -11.91 6.56
CA SER A 204 23.58 -13.28 6.12
C SER A 204 23.91 -14.26 7.25
N GLU A 205 23.79 -13.83 8.51
CA GLU A 205 24.08 -14.60 9.72
C GLU A 205 22.81 -15.20 10.35
#